data_AF-A0A4U1FT78-F1
#
_entry.id   AF-A0A4U1FT78-F1
#
_cell.length_a   1.000
_cell.length_b   1.000
_cell.length_c   1.000
_cell.angle_alpha   90.00
_cell.angle_beta   90.00
_cell.angle_gamma   90.00
#
_symmetry.space_group_name_H-M   'P 1'
#
loop_
_entity.id
_entity.type
_entity.pdbx_description
1 polymer ?
#
loop_
_entity_poly.entity_id
_entity_poly.type
_entity_poly.pdbx_seq_one_letter_code
_entity_poly.pdbx_strand_id
1 'polypeptide(L)'
;INKESIIDVEGVVRKVNQKIGSCTQQDVELHVQKIYVISSAEPRLPLQLDDAVRPEVEGEEDGRATVNQDTRLDNRVIDLRTSTSQAVFRFQSGICHLFRETLINKGFVEIQTPKIISAASEGGANVFTVSYFKNNAYLAQSPQLYKQMCICADFEKVFCIGPVFRAEDSNTHRHLTEFVGLDIEMAFNYHYHEVVEEIADTLVQIFKGLQER
;
A
#
# COMPACT_ATOMS: atom_id res chain seq x y z
N ILE A 1 32.43 -1.24 8.29
CA ILE A 1 30.98 -1.21 8.60
C ILE A 1 30.29 -1.87 7.43
N ASN A 2 29.54 -2.94 7.66
CA ASN A 2 28.86 -3.67 6.58
C ASN A 2 27.74 -2.78 6.00
N LYS A 3 27.42 -2.94 4.72
CA LYS A 3 26.23 -2.31 4.12
C LYS A 3 24.98 -2.64 4.94
N GLU A 4 24.00 -1.75 4.96
CA GLU A 4 22.75 -1.87 5.74
C GLU A 4 22.88 -1.83 7.27
N SER A 5 24.09 -1.64 7.82
CA SER A 5 24.24 -1.40 9.26
C SER A 5 23.69 -0.02 9.63
N ILE A 6 22.98 0.06 10.75
CA ILE A 6 22.48 1.33 11.28
C ILE A 6 23.60 1.95 12.14
N ILE A 7 23.89 3.22 11.87
CA ILE A 7 25.01 3.96 12.48
C ILE A 7 24.52 5.29 13.06
N ASP A 8 25.12 5.68 14.19
CA ASP A 8 25.09 7.05 14.69
C ASP A 8 26.35 7.77 14.20
N VAL A 9 26.19 8.96 13.64
CA VAL A 9 27.28 9.76 13.09
C VAL A 9 27.25 11.15 13.69
N GLU A 10 28.34 11.55 14.33
CA GLU A 10 28.60 12.93 14.74
C GLU A 10 29.56 13.56 13.72
N GLY A 11 29.22 14.73 13.19
CA GLY A 11 30.04 15.40 12.19
C GLY A 11 29.58 16.83 11.92
N VAL A 12 30.35 17.53 11.08
CA VAL A 12 30.07 18.92 10.68
C VAL A 12 29.63 18.95 9.22
N VAL A 13 28.45 19.52 8.98
CA VAL A 13 27.94 19.73 7.62
C VAL A 13 28.76 20.83 6.92
N ARG A 14 29.28 20.55 5.72
CA ARG A 14 30.05 21.50 4.92
C ARG A 14 29.49 21.61 3.52
N LYS A 15 29.48 22.82 2.98
CA LYS A 15 29.09 23.08 1.59
C LYS A 15 30.12 22.49 0.63
N VAL A 16 29.64 21.81 -0.42
CA VAL A 16 30.50 21.31 -1.49
C VAL A 16 30.58 22.28 -2.66
N ASN A 17 31.71 22.26 -3.38
CA ASN A 17 31.90 23.08 -4.58
C ASN A 17 31.25 22.46 -5.83
N GLN A 18 31.14 21.13 -5.87
CA GLN A 18 30.52 20.36 -6.94
C GLN A 18 29.39 19.51 -6.36
N LYS A 19 28.26 19.43 -7.07
CA LYS A 19 27.09 18.67 -6.60
C LYS A 19 27.37 17.17 -6.57
N ILE A 20 26.92 16.51 -5.49
CA ILE A 20 27.09 15.06 -5.29
C ILE A 20 25.93 14.31 -5.97
N GLY A 21 26.11 13.94 -7.23
CA GLY A 21 25.03 13.35 -8.05
C GLY A 21 24.46 12.01 -7.54
N SER A 22 25.20 11.27 -6.71
CA SER A 22 24.76 9.98 -6.14
C SER A 22 23.85 10.12 -4.90
N CYS A 23 23.63 11.34 -4.39
CA CYS A 23 22.84 11.59 -3.19
C CYS A 23 21.63 12.48 -3.49
N THR A 24 20.61 12.41 -2.63
CA THR A 24 19.46 13.33 -2.68
C THR A 24 19.84 14.72 -2.16
N GLN A 25 20.64 14.79 -1.11
CA GLN A 25 21.27 16.03 -0.64
C GLN A 25 22.60 16.23 -1.37
N GLN A 26 22.63 17.19 -2.30
CA GLN A 26 23.75 17.35 -3.24
C GLN A 26 24.65 18.55 -2.94
N ASP A 27 24.17 19.51 -2.14
CA ASP A 27 24.84 20.81 -1.93
C ASP A 27 25.78 20.81 -0.70
N VAL A 28 25.71 19.78 0.13
CA VAL A 28 26.52 19.63 1.34
C VAL A 28 27.00 18.19 1.52
N GLU A 29 28.09 18.04 2.26
CA GLU A 29 28.61 16.75 2.73
C GLU A 29 28.81 16.78 4.26
N LEU A 30 28.84 15.61 4.89
CA LEU A 30 29.07 15.47 6.33
C LEU A 30 30.52 15.08 6.61
N HIS A 31 31.30 16.01 7.19
CA HIS A 31 32.66 15.72 7.68
C HIS A 31 32.58 15.00 9.02
N VAL A 32 32.71 13.68 8.97
CA VAL A 32 32.55 12.79 10.13
C VAL A 32 33.63 13.03 11.19
N GLN A 33 33.21 13.20 12.44
CA GLN A 33 34.07 13.30 13.62
C GLN A 33 34.03 12.02 14.47
N LYS A 34 32.84 11.46 14.67
CA LYS A 34 32.64 10.17 15.36
C LYS A 34 31.60 9.33 14.62
N ILE A 35 31.74 8.01 14.71
CA ILE A 35 30.83 7.05 14.11
C ILE A 35 30.68 5.85 15.04
N TYR A 36 29.45 5.44 15.30
CA TYR A 36 29.11 4.31 16.16
C TYR A 36 28.16 3.37 15.41
N VAL A 37 28.42 2.07 15.45
CA VAL A 37 27.50 1.08 14.89
C VAL A 37 26.47 0.73 15.95
N ILE A 38 25.20 1.07 15.69
CA ILE A 38 24.07 0.82 16.59
C ILE A 38 23.53 -0.60 16.37
N SER A 39 23.43 -0.99 15.10
CA SER A 39 22.97 -2.32 14.69
C SER A 39 23.78 -2.76 13.48
N SER A 40 24.67 -3.74 13.70
CA SER A 40 25.48 -4.30 12.62
C SER A 40 24.65 -5.26 11.77
N ALA A 41 24.66 -5.06 10.46
CA ALA A 41 24.14 -6.03 9.51
C ALA A 41 25.17 -7.14 9.24
N GLU A 42 24.69 -8.29 8.75
CA GLU A 42 25.57 -9.35 8.26
C GLU A 42 26.35 -8.89 7.02
N PRO A 43 27.57 -9.41 6.77
CA PRO A 43 28.38 -9.00 5.62
C PRO A 43 27.72 -9.32 4.26
N ARG A 44 26.90 -10.37 4.21
CA ARG A 44 26.20 -10.81 3.01
C ARG A 44 24.71 -10.88 3.31
N LEU A 45 23.94 -10.03 2.65
CA LEU A 45 22.49 -10.05 2.68
C LEU A 45 21.94 -10.80 1.46
N PRO A 46 20.76 -11.43 1.57
CA PRO A 46 20.16 -12.21 0.48
C PRO A 46 19.76 -11.34 -0.72
N LEU A 47 19.63 -10.03 -0.52
CA LEU A 47 19.35 -9.04 -1.56
C LEU A 47 20.24 -7.81 -1.34
N GLN A 48 20.84 -7.29 -2.42
CA GLN A 48 21.61 -6.04 -2.39
C GLN A 48 20.72 -4.87 -2.86
N LEU A 49 20.69 -3.77 -2.11
CA LEU A 49 19.87 -2.61 -2.48
C LEU A 49 20.26 -2.00 -3.82
N ASP A 50 21.56 -1.95 -4.13
CA ASP A 50 22.07 -1.37 -5.38
C ASP A 50 21.54 -2.09 -6.65
N ASP A 51 21.22 -3.38 -6.52
CA ASP A 51 20.62 -4.17 -7.61
C ASP A 51 19.09 -4.07 -7.60
N ALA A 52 18.46 -3.91 -6.43
CA ALA A 52 17.01 -3.76 -6.30
C ALA A 52 16.50 -2.37 -6.73
N VAL A 53 17.31 -1.31 -6.57
CA VAL A 53 16.96 0.06 -7.00
C VAL A 53 17.15 0.24 -8.52
N ARG A 54 17.97 -0.58 -9.17
CA ARG A 54 18.27 -0.45 -10.59
C ARG A 54 17.01 -0.67 -11.45
N PRO A 55 16.72 0.22 -12.41
CA PRO A 55 15.68 -0.02 -13.41
C PRO A 55 15.98 -1.28 -14.23
N GLU A 56 14.94 -2.06 -14.56
CA GLU A 56 15.11 -3.31 -15.32
C GLU A 56 15.76 -3.07 -16.70
N VAL A 57 15.37 -1.97 -17.37
CA VAL A 57 15.85 -1.60 -18.71
C VAL A 57 17.35 -1.28 -18.73
N GLU A 58 17.86 -0.60 -17.69
CA GLU A 58 19.28 -0.24 -17.61
C GLU A 58 20.18 -1.44 -17.28
N GLY A 59 19.67 -2.44 -16.56
CA GLY A 59 20.45 -3.62 -16.22
C GLY A 59 20.81 -4.50 -17.42
N GLU A 60 19.91 -4.59 -18.40
CA GLU A 60 20.13 -5.37 -19.63
C GLU A 60 21.15 -4.69 -20.56
N GLU A 61 21.15 -3.37 -20.65
CA GLU A 61 22.08 -2.60 -21.50
C GLU A 61 23.51 -2.58 -20.94
N ASP A 62 23.67 -2.49 -19.62
CA ASP A 62 24.97 -2.43 -18.94
C ASP A 62 25.54 -3.83 -18.56
N GLY A 63 24.82 -4.91 -18.85
CA GLY A 63 25.21 -6.28 -18.49
C GLY A 63 25.28 -6.52 -16.97
N ARG A 64 24.50 -5.76 -16.18
CA ARG A 64 24.48 -5.85 -14.72
C ARG A 64 23.25 -6.60 -14.24
N ALA A 65 23.39 -7.36 -13.15
CA ALA A 65 22.29 -8.17 -12.62
C ALA A 65 21.08 -7.32 -12.20
N THR A 66 19.88 -7.68 -12.67
CA THR A 66 18.60 -7.20 -12.15
C THR A 66 18.02 -8.25 -11.22
N VAL A 67 17.17 -7.83 -10.29
CA VAL A 67 16.51 -8.73 -9.34
C VAL A 67 15.06 -8.90 -9.75
N ASN A 68 14.65 -10.14 -10.04
CA ASN A 68 13.28 -10.46 -10.42
C ASN A 68 12.29 -10.23 -9.25
N GLN A 69 11.00 -10.12 -9.58
CA GLN A 69 9.96 -9.80 -8.61
C GLN A 69 9.84 -10.85 -7.49
N ASP A 70 9.89 -12.14 -7.82
CA ASP A 70 9.75 -13.21 -6.82
C ASP A 70 10.84 -13.14 -5.76
N THR A 71 12.11 -12.95 -6.15
CA THR A 71 13.23 -12.81 -5.19
C THR A 71 13.06 -11.57 -4.30
N ARG A 72 12.52 -10.48 -4.84
CA ARG A 72 12.21 -9.28 -4.05
C ARG A 72 11.11 -9.54 -3.03
N LEU A 73 10.08 -10.30 -3.40
CA LEU A 73 8.97 -10.65 -2.52
C LEU A 73 9.39 -11.65 -1.43
N ASP A 74 10.24 -12.62 -1.76
CA ASP A 74 10.84 -13.54 -0.77
C ASP A 74 11.69 -12.79 0.26
N ASN A 75 12.31 -11.67 -0.15
CA ASN A 75 13.16 -10.82 0.68
C ASN A 75 12.54 -9.43 0.96
N ARG A 76 11.21 -9.40 1.11
CA ARG A 76 10.43 -8.16 1.11
C ARG A 76 10.92 -7.10 2.11
N VAL A 77 11.41 -7.52 3.27
CA VAL A 77 11.93 -6.59 4.31
C VAL A 77 13.08 -5.72 3.79
N ILE A 78 13.97 -6.28 2.96
CA ILE A 78 15.09 -5.53 2.38
C ILE A 78 14.60 -4.70 1.19
N ASP A 79 13.79 -5.29 0.31
CA ASP A 79 13.24 -4.61 -0.86
C ASP A 79 12.40 -3.35 -0.49
N LEU A 80 11.68 -3.40 0.64
CA LEU A 80 10.92 -2.27 1.17
C LEU A 80 11.81 -1.08 1.58
N ARG A 81 13.13 -1.23 1.68
CA ARG A 81 14.06 -0.12 1.97
C ARG A 81 14.45 0.68 0.74
N THR A 82 14.19 0.17 -0.46
CA THR A 82 14.44 0.91 -1.70
C THR A 82 13.62 2.19 -1.72
N SER A 83 14.19 3.27 -2.28
CA SER A 83 13.51 4.57 -2.38
C SER A 83 12.18 4.46 -3.12
N THR A 84 12.13 3.66 -4.18
CA THR A 84 10.92 3.39 -4.95
C THR A 84 9.84 2.70 -4.11
N SER A 85 10.16 1.60 -3.42
CA SER A 85 9.18 0.92 -2.57
C SER A 85 8.71 1.82 -1.43
N GLN A 86 9.62 2.56 -0.78
CA GLN A 86 9.25 3.55 0.24
C GLN A 86 8.27 4.60 -0.29
N ALA A 87 8.52 5.14 -1.49
CA ALA A 87 7.63 6.12 -2.12
C ALA A 87 6.27 5.51 -2.45
N VAL A 88 6.23 4.31 -3.02
CA VAL A 88 4.98 3.61 -3.39
C VAL A 88 4.09 3.38 -2.17
N PHE A 89 4.64 2.93 -1.04
CA PHE A 89 3.83 2.71 0.17
C PHE A 89 3.37 4.01 0.85
N ARG A 90 4.15 5.09 0.75
CA ARG A 90 3.70 6.42 1.17
C ARG A 90 2.56 6.94 0.31
N PHE A 91 2.65 6.73 -1.00
CA PHE A 91 1.60 7.05 -1.95
C PHE A 91 0.33 6.24 -1.68
N GLN A 92 0.46 4.93 -1.43
CA GLN A 92 -0.65 4.07 -1.02
C GLN A 92 -1.33 4.57 0.27
N SER A 93 -0.54 4.96 1.27
CA SER A 93 -1.05 5.58 2.50
C SER A 93 -1.78 6.90 2.21
N GLY A 94 -1.23 7.72 1.32
CA GLY A 94 -1.84 8.99 0.87
C GLY A 94 -3.21 8.78 0.21
N ILE A 95 -3.36 7.78 -0.66
CA ILE A 95 -4.64 7.42 -1.29
C ILE A 95 -5.70 7.13 -0.22
N CYS A 96 -5.39 6.24 0.73
CA CYS A 96 -6.32 5.88 1.79
C CYS A 96 -6.66 7.08 2.70
N HIS A 97 -5.71 7.98 2.94
CA HIS A 97 -5.94 9.20 3.71
C HIS A 97 -6.87 10.17 2.98
N LEU A 98 -6.59 10.48 1.71
CA LEU A 98 -7.39 11.39 0.90
C LEU A 98 -8.81 10.86 0.66
N PHE A 99 -8.97 9.54 0.49
CA PHE A 99 -10.27 8.89 0.43
C PHE A 99 -11.08 9.14 1.71
N ARG A 100 -10.48 8.89 2.89
CA ARG A 100 -11.12 9.16 4.18
C ARG A 100 -11.46 10.64 4.35
N GLU A 101 -10.48 11.52 4.14
CA GLU A 101 -10.63 12.97 4.30
C GLU A 101 -11.80 13.49 3.45
N THR A 102 -11.85 13.10 2.17
CA THR A 102 -12.89 13.51 1.24
C THR A 102 -14.28 13.07 1.69
N LEU A 103 -14.44 11.79 2.06
CA LEU A 103 -15.73 11.23 2.44
C LEU A 103 -16.22 11.71 3.81
N ILE A 104 -15.33 11.84 4.80
CA ILE A 104 -15.66 12.40 6.11
C ILE A 104 -16.15 13.84 5.97
N ASN A 105 -15.49 14.66 5.14
CA ASN A 105 -15.93 16.04 4.86
C ASN A 105 -17.31 16.11 4.19
N LYS A 106 -17.76 15.04 3.55
CA LYS A 106 -19.08 14.90 2.91
C LYS A 106 -20.14 14.23 3.80
N GLY A 107 -19.80 14.00 5.07
CA GLY A 107 -20.69 13.43 6.07
C GLY A 107 -20.81 11.90 6.03
N PHE A 108 -19.89 11.20 5.38
CA PHE A 108 -19.87 9.73 5.44
C PHE A 108 -19.34 9.23 6.78
N VAL A 109 -19.84 8.07 7.21
CA VAL A 109 -19.39 7.36 8.42
C VAL A 109 -18.50 6.16 8.04
N GLU A 110 -17.30 6.07 8.62
CA GLU A 110 -16.45 4.88 8.48
C GLU A 110 -17.05 3.72 9.30
N ILE A 111 -17.29 2.58 8.64
CA ILE A 111 -17.80 1.37 9.30
C ILE A 111 -16.77 0.23 9.26
N GLN A 112 -16.84 -0.66 10.25
CA GLN A 112 -16.00 -1.85 10.35
C GLN A 112 -16.87 -3.10 10.25
N THR A 113 -16.79 -3.79 9.11
CA THR A 113 -17.65 -4.95 8.81
C THR A 113 -16.91 -6.27 9.06
N PRO A 114 -17.62 -7.31 9.56
CA PRO A 114 -17.00 -8.60 9.78
C PRO A 114 -16.54 -9.23 8.47
N LYS A 115 -15.43 -9.96 8.52
CA LYS A 115 -14.84 -10.63 7.35
C LYS A 115 -15.05 -12.14 7.35
N ILE A 116 -15.54 -12.69 8.45
CA ILE A 116 -15.92 -14.09 8.61
C ILE A 116 -17.45 -14.14 8.55
N ILE A 117 -17.99 -14.89 7.59
CA ILE A 117 -19.43 -14.98 7.33
C ILE A 117 -19.90 -16.44 7.38
N SER A 118 -21.16 -16.65 7.78
CA SER A 118 -21.71 -18.00 7.98
C SER A 118 -22.07 -18.73 6.69
N ALA A 119 -22.25 -18.00 5.60
CA ALA A 119 -22.58 -18.53 4.27
C ALA A 119 -21.96 -17.64 3.20
N ALA A 120 -21.71 -18.18 2.02
CA ALA A 120 -21.26 -17.39 0.86
C ALA A 120 -22.31 -16.32 0.52
N SER A 121 -21.91 -15.04 0.57
CA SER A 121 -22.81 -13.90 0.35
C SER A 121 -23.08 -13.60 -1.13
N GLU A 122 -22.17 -14.02 -2.01
CA GLU A 122 -22.24 -13.79 -3.47
C GLU A 122 -22.30 -15.16 -4.16
N GLY A 123 -23.45 -15.51 -4.73
CA GLY A 123 -23.65 -16.80 -5.40
C GLY A 123 -22.81 -16.91 -6.68
N GLY A 124 -22.10 -18.02 -6.85
CA GLY A 124 -21.41 -18.37 -8.10
C GLY A 124 -19.90 -18.15 -8.14
N ALA A 125 -19.29 -17.64 -7.06
CA ALA A 125 -17.84 -17.48 -6.95
C ALA A 125 -17.21 -18.46 -5.94
N ASN A 126 -15.95 -18.81 -6.15
CA ASN A 126 -15.19 -19.59 -5.17
C ASN A 126 -14.97 -18.75 -3.91
N VAL A 127 -15.17 -19.35 -2.73
CA VAL A 127 -14.97 -18.69 -1.43
C VAL A 127 -13.94 -19.45 -0.59
N PHE A 128 -13.11 -18.72 0.15
CA PHE A 128 -12.23 -19.34 1.14
C PHE A 128 -13.07 -19.86 2.32
N THR A 129 -12.93 -21.16 2.61
CA THR A 129 -13.57 -21.79 3.77
C THR A 129 -12.59 -21.80 4.94
N VAL A 130 -13.07 -21.41 6.12
CA VAL A 130 -12.32 -21.36 7.37
C VAL A 130 -12.99 -22.29 8.38
N SER A 131 -12.18 -23.11 9.07
CA SER A 131 -12.67 -23.89 10.19
C SER A 131 -13.04 -22.95 11.35
N TYR A 132 -14.30 -22.98 11.76
CA TYR A 132 -14.85 -22.10 12.80
C TYR A 132 -15.47 -22.93 13.91
N PHE A 133 -14.62 -23.33 14.85
CA PHE A 133 -14.95 -24.28 15.93
C PHE A 133 -15.41 -25.64 15.38
N LYS A 134 -16.70 -25.97 15.57
CA LYS A 134 -17.34 -27.20 15.08
C LYS A 134 -18.02 -27.02 13.73
N ASN A 135 -18.03 -25.80 13.19
CA ASN A 135 -18.72 -25.41 11.97
C ASN A 135 -17.73 -24.84 10.95
N ASN A 136 -18.21 -24.62 9.73
CA ASN A 136 -17.49 -23.87 8.72
C ASN A 136 -17.94 -22.41 8.73
N ALA A 137 -17.02 -21.52 8.40
CA ALA A 137 -17.29 -20.15 8.03
C ALA A 137 -16.54 -19.81 6.73
N TYR A 138 -16.78 -18.64 6.18
CA TYR A 138 -16.21 -18.22 4.91
C TYR A 138 -15.61 -16.82 5.03
N LEU A 139 -14.60 -16.51 4.22
CA LEU A 139 -14.10 -15.14 4.10
C LEU A 139 -14.96 -14.33 3.14
N ALA A 140 -15.35 -13.12 3.55
CA ALA A 140 -16.19 -12.23 2.76
C ALA A 140 -15.46 -11.72 1.50
N GLN A 141 -16.07 -11.91 0.33
CA GLN A 141 -15.48 -11.47 -0.95
C GLN A 141 -15.67 -9.99 -1.24
N SER A 142 -16.57 -9.33 -0.52
CA SER A 142 -16.74 -7.89 -0.49
C SER A 142 -17.55 -7.53 0.77
N PRO A 143 -17.50 -6.27 1.23
CA PRO A 143 -18.35 -5.81 2.32
C PRO A 143 -19.76 -5.41 1.84
N GLN A 144 -20.14 -5.69 0.59
CA GLN A 144 -21.34 -5.13 -0.06
C GLN A 144 -22.62 -5.35 0.74
N LEU A 145 -22.89 -6.58 1.18
CA LEU A 145 -24.09 -6.90 1.96
C LEU A 145 -24.18 -6.08 3.26
N TYR A 146 -23.06 -5.97 3.98
CA TYR A 146 -23.02 -5.24 5.25
C TYR A 146 -23.19 -3.73 5.07
N LYS A 147 -22.64 -3.16 3.99
CA LYS A 147 -22.87 -1.74 3.67
C LYS A 147 -24.34 -1.47 3.41
N GLN A 148 -25.01 -2.32 2.62
CA GLN A 148 -26.45 -2.19 2.35
C GLN A 148 -27.29 -2.36 3.61
N MET A 149 -26.91 -3.28 4.52
CA MET A 149 -27.54 -3.39 5.84
C MET A 149 -27.39 -2.11 6.66
N CYS A 150 -26.25 -1.42 6.60
CA CYS A 150 -26.07 -0.12 7.24
C CYS A 150 -26.96 0.96 6.61
N ILE A 151 -27.13 0.97 5.28
CA ILE A 151 -28.08 1.87 4.62
C ILE A 151 -29.51 1.61 5.11
N CYS A 152 -29.93 0.34 5.20
CA CYS A 152 -31.22 -0.05 5.77
C CYS A 152 -31.35 0.24 7.28
N ALA A 153 -30.23 0.51 7.96
CA ALA A 153 -30.18 0.87 9.38
C ALA A 153 -29.96 2.38 9.57
N ASP A 154 -30.41 3.19 8.61
CA ASP A 154 -30.44 4.66 8.65
C ASP A 154 -29.07 5.35 8.76
N PHE A 155 -27.97 4.67 8.37
CA PHE A 155 -26.65 5.32 8.35
C PHE A 155 -26.47 6.33 7.20
N GLU A 156 -27.37 6.33 6.20
CA GLU A 156 -27.40 7.18 4.99
C GLU A 156 -26.15 7.10 4.08
N LYS A 157 -24.95 7.33 4.61
CA LYS A 157 -23.68 7.39 3.90
C LYS A 157 -22.59 6.65 4.68
N VAL A 158 -22.06 5.57 4.12
CA VAL A 158 -21.02 4.77 4.75
C VAL A 158 -19.87 4.47 3.82
N PHE A 159 -18.68 4.29 4.39
CA PHE A 159 -17.55 3.72 3.69
C PHE A 159 -16.80 2.73 4.56
N CYS A 160 -16.03 1.83 3.95
CA CYS A 160 -15.10 0.99 4.68
C CYS A 160 -13.79 0.81 3.92
N ILE A 161 -12.70 0.69 4.68
CA ILE A 161 -11.39 0.32 4.16
C ILE A 161 -10.97 -0.94 4.87
N GLY A 162 -10.81 -2.04 4.15
CA GLY A 162 -10.48 -3.31 4.78
C GLY A 162 -10.15 -4.42 3.80
N PRO A 163 -9.76 -5.59 4.31
CA PRO A 163 -9.38 -6.72 3.47
C PRO A 163 -10.59 -7.28 2.71
N VAL A 164 -10.32 -7.68 1.49
CA VAL A 164 -11.22 -8.30 0.51
C VAL A 164 -10.54 -9.54 -0.03
N PHE A 165 -11.30 -10.64 -0.15
CA PHE A 165 -10.77 -11.94 -0.51
C PHE A 165 -11.36 -12.45 -1.83
N ARG A 166 -10.50 -12.92 -2.74
CA ARG A 166 -10.87 -13.53 -4.02
C ARG A 166 -10.26 -14.93 -4.09
N ALA A 167 -11.11 -15.94 -4.21
CA ALA A 167 -10.72 -17.35 -4.14
C ALA A 167 -10.65 -18.01 -5.53
N GLU A 168 -10.77 -17.21 -6.60
CA GLU A 168 -10.50 -17.62 -7.96
C GLU A 168 -9.02 -18.02 -8.11
N ASP A 169 -8.76 -19.19 -8.68
CA ASP A 169 -7.39 -19.66 -8.98
C ASP A 169 -6.86 -18.93 -10.22
N SER A 170 -6.43 -17.69 -10.02
CA SER A 170 -5.94 -16.81 -11.07
C SER A 170 -4.60 -16.23 -10.70
N ASN A 171 -3.54 -16.77 -11.33
CA ASN A 171 -2.18 -16.26 -11.17
C ASN A 171 -1.85 -15.29 -12.32
N THR A 172 -2.15 -14.01 -12.15
CA THR A 172 -1.82 -12.96 -13.12
C THR A 172 -1.20 -11.76 -12.43
N HIS A 173 -0.53 -10.90 -13.20
CA HIS A 173 0.07 -9.65 -12.73
C HIS A 173 -0.94 -8.62 -12.16
N ARG A 174 -2.27 -8.88 -12.25
CA ARG A 174 -3.33 -7.99 -11.76
C ARG A 174 -4.22 -8.60 -10.69
N HIS A 175 -4.03 -9.87 -10.35
CA HIS A 175 -4.89 -10.58 -9.40
C HIS A 175 -4.12 -10.89 -8.12
N LEU A 176 -4.74 -10.56 -6.99
CA LEU A 176 -4.30 -10.96 -5.66
C LEU A 176 -5.49 -11.67 -4.98
N THR A 177 -5.20 -12.70 -4.20
CA THR A 177 -6.22 -13.43 -3.43
C THR A 177 -6.68 -12.65 -2.20
N GLU A 178 -5.86 -11.73 -1.70
CA GLU A 178 -6.18 -10.76 -0.67
C GLU A 178 -5.71 -9.38 -1.09
N PHE A 179 -6.59 -8.38 -1.00
CA PHE A 179 -6.26 -6.98 -1.23
C PHE A 179 -7.11 -6.07 -0.34
N VAL A 180 -6.77 -4.78 -0.30
CA VAL A 180 -7.54 -3.78 0.46
C VAL A 180 -8.59 -3.15 -0.44
N GLY A 181 -9.86 -3.32 -0.08
CA GLY A 181 -10.99 -2.64 -0.70
C GLY A 181 -11.21 -1.25 -0.10
N LEU A 182 -11.59 -0.31 -0.97
CA LEU A 182 -12.06 1.04 -0.64
C LEU A 182 -13.52 1.10 -1.11
N ASP A 183 -14.45 0.88 -0.19
CA ASP A 183 -15.85 0.69 -0.50
C ASP A 183 -16.71 1.84 0.00
N ILE A 184 -17.69 2.26 -0.81
CA ILE A 184 -18.66 3.31 -0.49
C ILE A 184 -20.07 2.73 -0.67
N GLU A 185 -21.02 3.21 0.12
CA GLU A 185 -22.45 3.04 -0.12
C GLU A 185 -23.19 4.31 0.38
N MET A 186 -24.17 4.78 -0.39
CA MET A 186 -24.89 6.02 -0.09
C MET A 186 -26.34 5.91 -0.55
N ALA A 187 -27.27 6.27 0.35
CA ALA A 187 -28.66 6.53 0.00
C ALA A 187 -28.75 7.78 -0.89
N PHE A 188 -29.58 7.71 -1.93
CA PHE A 188 -29.86 8.81 -2.85
C PHE A 188 -31.35 9.11 -2.86
N ASN A 189 -31.74 10.28 -3.34
CA ASN A 189 -33.11 10.74 -3.24
C ASN A 189 -33.96 10.30 -4.43
N TYR A 190 -33.51 10.62 -5.65
CA TYR A 190 -34.33 10.48 -6.85
C TYR A 190 -33.63 9.70 -7.96
N HIS A 191 -32.31 9.85 -8.11
CA HIS A 191 -31.57 9.18 -9.18
C HIS A 191 -30.18 8.76 -8.74
N TYR A 192 -29.75 7.56 -9.15
CA TYR A 192 -28.45 6.99 -8.79
C TYR A 192 -27.25 7.82 -9.30
N HIS A 193 -27.47 8.78 -10.21
CA HIS A 193 -26.44 9.73 -10.62
C HIS A 193 -25.90 10.56 -9.45
N GLU A 194 -26.71 10.80 -8.41
CA GLU A 194 -26.25 11.44 -7.17
C GLU A 194 -25.04 10.67 -6.58
N VAL A 195 -25.07 9.33 -6.62
CA VAL A 195 -23.97 8.47 -6.15
C VAL A 195 -22.82 8.42 -7.16
N VAL A 196 -23.11 8.35 -8.46
CA VAL A 196 -22.08 8.31 -9.51
C VAL A 196 -21.22 9.58 -9.51
N GLU A 197 -21.87 10.75 -9.39
CA GLU A 197 -21.20 12.05 -9.31
C GLU A 197 -20.36 12.15 -8.02
N GLU A 198 -20.86 11.63 -6.90
CA GLU A 198 -20.14 11.60 -5.62
C GLU A 198 -18.86 10.74 -5.70
N ILE A 199 -18.94 9.56 -6.33
CA ILE A 199 -17.78 8.70 -6.57
C ILE A 199 -16.79 9.38 -7.52
N ALA A 200 -17.28 9.98 -8.60
CA ALA A 200 -16.43 10.66 -9.58
C ALA A 200 -15.67 11.84 -8.95
N ASP A 201 -16.35 12.69 -8.17
CA ASP A 201 -15.69 13.78 -7.45
C ASP A 201 -14.68 13.25 -6.44
N THR A 202 -15.01 12.18 -5.69
CA THR A 202 -14.09 11.57 -4.73
C THR A 202 -12.78 11.13 -5.40
N LEU A 203 -12.84 10.52 -6.58
CA LEU A 203 -11.66 10.18 -7.37
C LEU A 203 -10.90 11.44 -7.83
N VAL A 204 -11.60 12.48 -8.27
CA VAL A 204 -10.98 13.76 -8.66
C VAL A 204 -10.23 14.39 -7.49
N GLN A 205 -10.80 14.39 -6.28
CA GLN A 205 -10.14 14.92 -5.08
C GLN A 205 -8.87 14.11 -4.73
N ILE A 206 -8.93 12.79 -4.81
CA ILE A 206 -7.76 11.93 -4.58
C ILE A 206 -6.67 12.23 -5.61
N PHE A 207 -7.00 12.28 -6.91
CA PHE A 207 -6.00 12.55 -7.95
C PHE A 207 -5.36 13.93 -7.84
N LYS A 208 -6.15 14.97 -7.50
CA LYS A 208 -5.62 16.31 -7.23
C LYS A 208 -4.74 16.33 -5.97
N GLY A 209 -5.22 15.71 -4.89
CA GLY A 209 -4.49 15.66 -3.63
C GLY A 209 -3.11 15.01 -3.76
N LEU A 210 -3.01 13.93 -4.55
CA LEU A 210 -1.74 13.22 -4.81
C LEU A 210 -0.75 13.99 -5.70
N GLN A 211 -1.20 15.00 -6.44
CA GLN A 211 -0.32 15.88 -7.22
C GLN A 211 0.25 17.02 -6.37
N GLU A 212 -0.49 17.44 -5.35
CA GLU A 212 -0.14 18.58 -4.49
C GLU A 212 0.64 18.16 -3.23
N ARG A 213 0.36 16.96 -2.69
CA ARG A 213 0.85 16.46 -1.40
C ARG A 213 1.49 15.08 -1.54
#